data_AF-A0A6B2BVK8-F1
#
_entry.id   AF-A0A6B2BVK8-F1
#
_cell.length_a   1.000
_cell.length_b   1.000
_cell.length_c   1.000
_cell.angle_alpha   90.00
_cell.angle_beta   90.00
_cell.angle_gamma   90.00
#
_symmetry.space_group_name_H-M   'P 1'
#
loop_
_entity.id
_entity.type
_entity.pdbx_description
1 polymer ?
#
loop_
_entity_poly.entity_id
_entity_poly.type
_entity_poly.pdbx_seq_one_letter_code
_entity_poly.pdbx_strand_id
1 'polypeptide(L)'
;MRLMFISDVRNFQFSDSLIKLFKPDYFFFLGDILFDGPGQFYLIKKGEHINFVDVEQLSKENIVESFEDYTIFKGNTHISKELFKVHLYYFLKTLRLLEELGIGYALISGNHDMFIDYGDIFFHNNLRRGIFVKNVKKLKLDDTEILLISYSSPFDSVEIKNSKIVATHERKFILQKIIRNLGKCSVVISGHYGINVELYSEKEKVASSYYEKLLIKIDNFPFSFAVYENERFSLYRSNLVNFLTDKLKIEDFNITNRKLCVLGS
;
A
#
# COMPACT_ATOMS: atom_id res chain seq x y z
N MET A 1 16.91 -8.21 4.31
CA MET A 1 16.12 -7.03 3.94
C MET A 1 14.65 -7.41 3.85
N ARG A 2 13.76 -6.65 4.47
CA ARG A 2 12.31 -6.80 4.48
C ARG A 2 11.66 -5.55 3.88
N LEU A 3 10.98 -5.70 2.76
CA LEU A 3 10.27 -4.61 2.09
C LEU A 3 8.77 -4.77 2.34
N MET A 4 8.09 -3.68 2.68
CA MET A 4 6.63 -3.68 2.84
C MET A 4 5.99 -2.80 1.77
N PHE A 5 5.01 -3.33 1.07
CA PHE A 5 4.27 -2.64 0.03
C PHE A 5 2.80 -2.56 0.44
N ILE A 6 2.27 -1.34 0.47
CA ILE A 6 0.85 -1.07 0.72
C ILE A 6 0.27 -0.32 -0.47
N SER A 7 -1.01 -0.51 -0.75
CA SER A 7 -1.70 0.15 -1.85
C SER A 7 -3.15 0.38 -1.51
N ASP A 8 -3.80 1.30 -2.23
CA ASP A 8 -5.23 1.58 -2.11
C ASP A 8 -5.55 1.79 -0.63
N VAL A 9 -4.78 2.68 -0.01
CA VAL A 9 -4.72 2.77 1.44
C VAL A 9 -6.02 3.33 1.94
N ARG A 10 -6.86 2.42 2.42
CA ARG A 10 -8.24 2.68 2.78
C ARG A 10 -8.35 3.48 4.07
N ASN A 11 -7.44 3.23 5.00
CA ASN A 11 -7.12 4.12 6.11
C ASN A 11 -5.71 3.73 6.65
N PHE A 12 -5.08 4.65 7.38
CA PHE A 12 -3.80 4.42 8.06
C PHE A 12 -3.94 4.02 9.53
N GLN A 13 -5.15 3.68 9.97
CA GLN A 13 -5.37 3.27 11.36
C GLN A 13 -4.63 1.95 11.60
N PHE A 14 -4.01 1.77 12.77
CA PHE A 14 -3.21 0.58 13.10
C PHE A 14 -1.95 0.33 12.24
N SER A 15 -1.60 1.24 11.33
CA SER A 15 -0.35 1.17 10.55
C SER A 15 0.89 1.10 11.45
N ASP A 16 0.84 1.74 12.62
CA ASP A 16 1.91 1.70 13.61
C ASP A 16 2.13 0.30 14.19
N SER A 17 1.05 -0.40 14.48
CA SER A 17 1.07 -1.79 14.95
C SER A 17 1.64 -2.71 13.87
N LEU A 18 1.26 -2.51 12.60
CA LEU A 18 1.84 -3.25 11.47
C LEU A 18 3.34 -2.99 11.33
N ILE A 19 3.77 -1.74 11.37
CA ILE A 19 5.18 -1.37 11.25
C ILE A 19 5.99 -1.99 12.40
N LYS A 20 5.48 -1.95 13.63
CA LYS A 20 6.14 -2.57 14.80
C LYS A 20 6.18 -4.10 14.73
N LEU A 21 5.11 -4.72 14.21
CA LEU A 21 5.00 -6.18 14.07
C LEU A 21 5.96 -6.70 13.00
N PHE A 22 5.91 -6.11 11.80
CA PHE A 22 6.68 -6.56 10.64
C PHE A 22 8.08 -5.98 10.58
N LYS A 23 8.36 -4.82 11.17
CA LYS A 23 9.68 -4.16 11.19
C LYS A 23 10.34 -4.13 9.80
N PRO A 24 9.73 -3.46 8.81
CA PRO A 24 10.31 -3.38 7.47
C PRO A 24 11.56 -2.51 7.46
N ASP A 25 12.52 -2.84 6.59
CA ASP A 25 13.69 -2.00 6.30
C ASP A 25 13.33 -0.86 5.34
N TYR A 26 12.33 -1.09 4.47
CA TYR A 26 11.82 -0.09 3.54
C TYR A 26 10.30 -0.23 3.34
N PHE A 27 9.61 0.91 3.21
CA PHE A 27 8.15 0.97 3.09
C PHE A 27 7.71 1.64 1.78
N PHE A 28 6.82 1.01 1.02
CA PHE A 28 6.35 1.49 -0.28
C PHE A 28 4.86 1.76 -0.25
N PHE A 29 4.48 2.99 -0.58
CA PHE A 29 3.10 3.40 -0.80
C PHE A 29 2.82 3.38 -2.31
N LEU A 30 1.94 2.48 -2.74
CA LEU A 30 1.64 2.19 -4.13
C LEU A 30 0.35 2.87 -4.61
N GLY A 31 0.19 4.17 -4.33
CA GLY A 31 -0.93 4.96 -4.85
C GLY A 31 -2.25 4.79 -4.10
N ASP A 32 -3.14 5.75 -4.38
CA ASP A 32 -4.43 5.99 -3.74
C ASP A 32 -4.29 6.04 -2.22
N ILE A 33 -3.57 7.06 -1.75
CA ILE A 33 -3.05 7.12 -0.39
C ILE A 33 -3.89 8.04 0.49
N LEU A 34 -4.15 9.28 0.05
CA LEU A 34 -4.86 10.27 0.87
C LEU A 34 -6.35 10.36 0.54
N PHE A 35 -6.73 9.97 -0.68
CA PHE A 35 -8.11 9.96 -1.10
C PHE A 35 -8.67 8.55 -1.09
N ASP A 36 -9.57 8.31 -0.14
CA ASP A 36 -10.34 7.09 -0.04
C ASP A 36 -11.60 7.13 -0.95
N GLY A 37 -11.96 5.97 -1.50
CA GLY A 37 -13.18 5.81 -2.30
C GLY A 37 -14.40 5.41 -1.45
N PRO A 38 -15.62 5.49 -1.99
CA PRO A 38 -16.84 5.04 -1.30
C PRO A 38 -16.71 3.60 -0.80
N GLY A 39 -17.19 3.34 0.43
CA GLY A 39 -17.11 2.02 1.08
C GLY A 39 -15.94 1.86 2.05
N GLN A 40 -15.22 2.93 2.36
CA GLN A 40 -14.25 2.95 3.47
C GLN A 40 -14.91 3.27 4.80
N PHE A 41 -14.22 2.91 5.87
CA PHE A 41 -14.66 3.17 7.24
C PHE A 41 -13.49 3.60 8.11
N TYR A 42 -13.74 4.56 8.99
CA TYR A 42 -12.82 5.03 10.02
C TYR A 42 -13.39 4.70 11.39
N LEU A 43 -12.64 3.98 12.22
CA LEU A 43 -13.01 3.68 13.60
C LEU A 43 -12.33 4.71 14.52
N ILE A 44 -13.07 5.71 14.99
CA ILE A 44 -12.47 6.80 15.77
C ILE A 44 -12.94 6.71 17.21
N LYS A 45 -12.02 6.86 18.17
CA LYS A 45 -12.35 6.76 19.59
C LYS A 45 -13.18 7.97 20.01
N LYS A 46 -14.18 7.77 20.88
CA LYS A 46 -14.98 8.88 21.41
C LYS A 46 -14.12 9.82 22.24
N GLY A 47 -14.34 11.13 22.08
CA GLY A 47 -13.50 12.18 22.67
C GLY A 47 -12.09 12.30 22.08
N GLU A 48 -11.77 11.59 21.00
CA GLU A 48 -10.48 11.75 20.32
C GLU A 48 -10.43 13.10 19.60
N HIS A 49 -9.50 13.95 20.02
CA HIS A 49 -9.16 15.16 19.28
C HIS A 49 -7.97 14.89 18.37
N ILE A 50 -8.22 14.97 17.07
CA ILE A 50 -7.18 14.89 16.05
C ILE A 50 -6.73 16.33 15.78
N ASN A 51 -5.43 16.57 15.61
CA ASN A 51 -4.77 17.89 15.57
C ASN A 51 -5.45 19.00 14.74
N PHE A 52 -6.45 18.69 13.91
CA PHE A 52 -7.16 19.61 13.04
C PHE A 52 -8.69 19.37 12.94
N VAL A 53 -9.23 18.41 13.70
CA VAL A 53 -10.64 17.97 13.64
C VAL A 53 -11.11 17.56 15.03
N ASP A 54 -12.18 18.21 15.48
CA ASP A 54 -13.00 17.66 16.54
C ASP A 54 -13.88 16.56 15.94
N VAL A 55 -13.59 15.31 16.29
CA VAL A 55 -14.22 14.13 15.70
C VAL A 55 -15.72 14.11 15.97
N GLU A 56 -16.17 14.70 17.08
CA GLU A 56 -17.60 14.82 17.41
C GLU A 56 -18.36 15.75 16.46
N GLN A 57 -17.63 16.61 15.72
CA GLN A 57 -18.20 17.51 14.72
C GLN A 57 -18.27 16.89 13.32
N LEU A 58 -17.79 15.65 13.14
CA LEU A 58 -18.00 14.92 11.88
C LEU A 58 -19.50 14.74 11.64
N SER A 59 -19.94 14.91 10.39
CA SER A 59 -21.36 14.86 10.03
C SER A 59 -22.01 13.56 10.50
N LYS A 60 -23.22 13.68 11.09
CA LYS A 60 -24.05 12.52 11.45
C LYS A 60 -24.35 11.62 10.25
N GLU A 61 -24.37 12.18 9.05
CA GLU A 61 -24.60 11.44 7.80
C GLU A 61 -23.44 10.49 7.45
N ASN A 62 -22.25 10.73 8.00
CA ASN A 62 -21.11 9.83 7.87
C ASN A 62 -21.11 8.75 8.95
N ILE A 63 -21.88 8.85 10.03
CA ILE A 63 -21.88 7.83 11.08
C ILE A 63 -22.59 6.58 10.56
N VAL A 64 -21.89 5.45 10.63
CA VAL A 64 -22.44 4.13 10.29
C VAL A 64 -22.96 3.45 11.54
N GLU A 65 -22.13 3.42 12.58
CA GLU A 65 -22.44 2.77 13.84
C GLU A 65 -21.65 3.43 14.98
N SER A 66 -22.20 3.42 16.19
CA SER A 66 -21.54 3.96 17.38
C SER A 66 -21.61 2.95 18.51
N PHE A 67 -20.46 2.66 19.10
CA PHE A 67 -20.26 1.76 20.24
C PHE A 67 -19.94 2.56 21.50
N GLU A 68 -19.70 1.89 22.63
CA GLU A 68 -19.33 2.55 23.88
C GLU A 68 -18.08 3.42 23.73
N ASP A 69 -17.00 2.87 23.17
CA ASP A 69 -15.69 3.53 23.09
C ASP A 69 -15.38 4.18 21.72
N TYR A 70 -16.07 3.78 20.66
CA TYR A 70 -15.72 4.16 19.29
C TYR A 70 -16.94 4.51 18.45
N THR A 71 -16.73 5.31 17.40
CA THR A 71 -17.71 5.56 16.34
C THR A 71 -17.11 5.20 14.99
N ILE A 72 -17.87 4.46 14.19
CA ILE A 72 -17.53 4.13 12.81
C ILE A 72 -18.08 5.20 11.88
N PHE A 73 -17.20 5.83 11.11
CA PHE A 73 -17.56 6.79 10.08
C PHE A 73 -17.33 6.20 8.69
N LYS A 74 -18.30 6.34 7.80
CA LYS A 74 -18.15 6.06 6.38
C LYS A 74 -17.20 7.07 5.76
N GLY A 75 -16.13 6.54 5.20
CA GLY A 75 -15.14 7.27 4.43
C GLY A 75 -15.71 7.81 3.12
N ASN A 76 -15.23 9.00 2.75
CA ASN A 76 -15.44 9.71 1.49
C ASN A 76 -14.68 11.05 1.53
N THR A 77 -13.37 10.99 1.69
CA THR A 77 -12.44 12.13 1.74
C THR A 77 -12.48 12.99 0.48
N HIS A 78 -12.99 12.45 -0.64
CA HIS A 78 -13.29 13.25 -1.84
C HIS A 78 -14.35 14.34 -1.59
N ILE A 79 -15.24 14.15 -0.63
CA ILE A 79 -16.36 15.06 -0.36
C ILE A 79 -16.23 15.73 1.03
N SER A 80 -15.74 15.01 2.04
CA SER A 80 -15.60 15.54 3.41
C SER A 80 -14.18 16.03 3.68
N LYS A 81 -14.05 17.35 3.91
CA LYS A 81 -12.77 17.98 4.29
C LYS A 81 -12.29 17.52 5.67
N GLU A 82 -13.23 17.26 6.57
CA GLU A 82 -12.95 16.81 7.93
C GLU A 82 -12.41 15.38 7.91
N LEU A 83 -13.03 14.47 7.15
CA LEU A 83 -12.49 13.11 6.96
C LEU A 83 -11.13 13.15 6.26
N PHE A 84 -10.91 14.04 5.29
CA PHE A 84 -9.59 14.21 4.68
C PHE A 84 -8.52 14.58 5.71
N LYS A 85 -8.83 15.52 6.63
CA LYS A 85 -7.91 15.89 7.71
C LYS A 85 -7.65 14.71 8.67
N VAL A 86 -8.66 13.90 8.99
CA VAL A 86 -8.49 12.68 9.78
C VAL A 86 -7.54 11.71 9.06
N HIS A 87 -7.74 11.49 7.77
CA HIS A 87 -6.90 10.59 6.99
C HIS A 87 -5.45 11.11 6.90
N LEU A 88 -5.28 12.40 6.59
CA LEU A 88 -3.98 13.07 6.56
C LEU A 88 -3.25 12.97 7.89
N TYR A 89 -3.96 13.10 9.02
CA TYR A 89 -3.35 12.92 10.34
C TYR A 89 -2.75 11.52 10.51
N TYR A 90 -3.51 10.46 10.21
CA TYR A 90 -2.99 9.10 10.33
C TYR A 90 -1.85 8.81 9.34
N PHE A 91 -1.94 9.34 8.12
CA PHE A 91 -0.84 9.28 7.16
C PHE A 91 0.43 9.93 7.71
N LEU A 92 0.34 11.18 8.18
CA LEU A 92 1.49 11.89 8.76
C LEU A 92 2.03 11.20 10.02
N LYS A 93 1.16 10.65 10.87
CA LYS A 93 1.55 9.83 12.02
C LYS A 93 2.36 8.60 11.58
N THR A 94 1.92 7.93 10.51
CA THR A 94 2.64 6.79 9.91
C THR A 94 4.03 7.20 9.41
N LEU A 95 4.11 8.30 8.66
CA LEU A 95 5.38 8.79 8.11
C LEU A 95 6.36 9.20 9.20
N ARG A 96 5.89 9.88 10.26
CA ARG A 96 6.72 10.23 11.42
C ARG A 96 7.26 9.00 12.12
N LEU A 97 6.44 7.98 12.31
CA LEU A 97 6.90 6.72 12.89
C LEU A 97 7.99 6.05 12.02
N LEU A 98 7.84 6.06 10.70
CA LEU A 98 8.87 5.54 9.79
C LEU A 98 10.18 6.33 9.95
N GLU A 99 10.11 7.67 10.04
CA GLU A 99 11.28 8.53 10.28
C GLU A 99 11.97 8.23 11.62
N GLU A 100 11.18 8.13 12.71
CA GLU A 100 11.64 7.83 14.06
C GLU A 100 12.34 6.47 14.16
N LEU A 101 11.80 5.46 13.46
CA LEU A 101 12.37 4.12 13.39
C LEU A 101 13.52 4.00 12.39
N GLY A 102 13.85 5.08 11.67
CA GLY A 102 14.91 5.07 10.68
C GLY A 102 14.59 4.29 9.39
N ILE A 103 13.32 4.03 9.12
CA ILE A 103 12.85 3.24 7.98
C ILE A 103 12.74 4.16 6.74
N GLY A 104 13.37 3.76 5.64
CA GLY A 104 13.25 4.47 4.37
C GLY A 104 11.89 4.22 3.73
N TYR A 105 11.36 5.18 2.96
CA TYR A 105 10.10 4.95 2.28
C TYR A 105 9.99 5.67 0.94
N ALA A 106 9.17 5.11 0.05
CA ALA A 106 8.91 5.68 -1.26
C ALA A 106 7.41 5.66 -1.56
N LEU A 107 6.96 6.71 -2.23
CA LEU A 107 5.56 6.93 -2.56
C LEU A 107 5.43 7.15 -4.06
N ILE A 108 4.57 6.38 -4.72
CA ILE A 108 4.06 6.69 -6.06
C ILE A 108 2.62 7.19 -5.94
N SER A 109 2.24 8.17 -6.77
CA SER A 109 0.86 8.65 -6.82
C SER A 109 -0.04 7.64 -7.54
N GLY A 110 -1.23 7.43 -6.99
CA GLY A 110 -2.31 6.75 -7.68
C GLY A 110 -3.18 7.67 -8.52
N ASN A 111 -4.25 7.13 -9.09
CA ASN A 111 -5.17 7.92 -9.91
C ASN A 111 -6.06 8.86 -9.08
N HIS A 112 -6.32 8.52 -7.82
CA HIS A 112 -7.04 9.40 -6.91
C HIS A 112 -6.14 10.49 -6.31
N ASP A 113 -4.82 10.30 -6.36
CA ASP A 113 -3.83 11.22 -5.80
C ASP A 113 -3.38 12.35 -6.74
N MET A 114 -3.92 12.44 -7.96
CA MET A 114 -3.38 13.32 -9.02
C MET A 114 -3.27 14.80 -8.63
N PHE A 115 -4.05 15.26 -7.65
CA PHE A 115 -4.07 16.64 -7.19
C PHE A 115 -3.28 16.87 -5.89
N ILE A 116 -2.70 15.82 -5.31
CA ILE A 116 -1.89 15.91 -4.09
C ILE A 116 -0.43 16.19 -4.45
N ASP A 117 0.13 17.26 -3.89
CA ASP A 117 1.57 17.48 -3.91
C ASP A 117 2.23 16.84 -2.68
N TYR A 118 2.60 15.57 -2.80
CA TYR A 118 3.34 14.86 -1.74
C TYR A 118 4.73 15.46 -1.48
N GLY A 119 5.33 16.13 -2.48
CA GLY A 119 6.60 16.82 -2.30
C GLY A 119 6.45 17.98 -1.31
N ASP A 120 5.37 18.74 -1.44
CA ASP A 120 5.02 19.82 -0.52
C ASP A 120 4.73 19.29 0.89
N ILE A 121 3.97 18.19 1.01
CA ILE A 121 3.71 17.53 2.30
C ILE A 121 5.01 17.11 2.98
N PHE A 122 5.95 16.49 2.23
CA PHE A 122 7.22 16.03 2.79
C PHE A 122 8.08 17.20 3.26
N PHE A 123 8.16 18.27 2.45
CA PHE A 123 8.90 19.47 2.78
C PHE A 123 8.37 20.13 4.06
N HIS A 124 7.08 20.42 4.13
CA HIS A 124 6.46 21.12 5.26
C HIS A 124 6.47 20.32 6.57
N ASN A 125 6.59 18.99 6.50
CA ASN A 125 6.68 18.13 7.67
C ASN A 125 8.11 17.69 8.00
N ASN A 126 9.14 18.24 7.32
CA ASN A 126 10.55 17.92 7.51
C ASN A 126 10.83 16.39 7.42
N LEU A 127 10.18 15.74 6.44
CA LEU A 127 10.30 14.31 6.16
C LEU A 127 11.47 14.06 5.20
N ARG A 128 12.53 13.40 5.67
CA ARG A 128 13.84 13.35 5.00
C ARG A 128 14.20 11.99 4.41
N ARG A 129 13.62 10.91 4.93
CA ARG A 129 13.83 9.53 4.47
C ARG A 129 12.85 9.15 3.35
N GLY A 130 11.83 9.96 3.15
CA GLY A 130 10.81 9.78 2.12
C GLY A 130 11.26 10.19 0.73
N ILE A 131 10.84 9.42 -0.27
CA ILE A 131 10.98 9.76 -1.68
C ILE A 131 9.59 9.80 -2.33
N PHE A 132 9.19 10.96 -2.87
CA PHE A 132 8.04 11.05 -3.76
C PHE A 132 8.47 10.82 -5.22
N VAL A 133 7.83 9.85 -5.89
CA VAL A 133 8.10 9.47 -7.27
C VAL A 133 6.99 10.03 -8.17
N LYS A 134 7.34 11.05 -8.97
CA LYS A 134 6.42 11.72 -9.91
C LYS A 134 6.32 11.06 -11.29
N ASN A 135 7.28 10.22 -11.66
CA ASN A 135 7.34 9.54 -12.96
C ASN A 135 7.82 8.09 -12.75
N VAL A 136 8.96 7.75 -13.35
CA VAL A 136 9.67 6.50 -13.10
C VAL A 136 10.88 6.78 -12.23
N LYS A 137 11.12 5.92 -11.24
CA LYS A 137 12.33 5.96 -10.43
C LYS A 137 12.85 4.58 -10.17
N LYS A 138 14.12 4.40 -10.47
CA LYS A 138 14.88 3.21 -10.12
C LYS A 138 15.47 3.37 -8.72
N LEU A 139 15.17 2.44 -7.84
CA LEU A 139 15.67 2.38 -6.47
C LEU A 139 16.48 1.09 -6.30
N LYS A 140 17.73 1.23 -5.86
CA LYS A 140 18.60 0.08 -5.54
C LYS A 140 18.73 -0.02 -4.02
N LEU A 141 18.22 -1.11 -3.46
CA LEU A 141 18.32 -1.44 -2.04
C LEU A 141 19.11 -2.74 -1.91
N ASP A 142 20.34 -2.66 -1.41
CA ASP A 142 21.30 -3.77 -1.38
C ASP A 142 21.46 -4.47 -2.75
N ASP A 143 21.05 -5.72 -2.85
CA ASP A 143 21.06 -6.58 -4.04
C ASP A 143 19.76 -6.51 -4.85
N THR A 144 18.78 -5.73 -4.38
CA THR A 144 17.42 -5.71 -4.92
C THR A 144 17.15 -4.40 -5.64
N GLU A 145 16.90 -4.52 -6.94
CA GLU A 145 16.57 -3.40 -7.82
C GLU A 145 15.05 -3.29 -7.99
N ILE A 146 14.50 -2.11 -7.69
CA ILE A 146 13.08 -1.83 -7.71
C ILE A 146 12.81 -0.68 -8.68
N LEU A 147 11.96 -0.92 -9.68
CA LEU A 147 11.46 0.11 -10.59
C LEU A 147 10.10 0.59 -10.09
N LEU A 148 10.05 1.83 -9.63
CA LEU A 148 8.83 2.50 -9.20
C LEU A 148 8.26 3.26 -10.41
N ILE A 149 7.03 2.95 -10.80
CA ILE A 149 6.33 3.58 -11.93
C ILE A 149 5.06 4.22 -11.39
N SER A 150 5.04 5.56 -11.32
CA SER A 150 3.85 6.30 -10.89
C SER A 150 2.73 6.25 -11.93
N TYR A 151 1.50 6.51 -11.50
CA TYR A 151 0.34 6.41 -12.38
C TYR A 151 0.44 7.34 -13.61
N SER A 152 0.09 6.80 -14.78
CA SER A 152 0.18 7.44 -16.11
C SER A 152 1.60 7.81 -16.55
N SER A 153 2.64 7.28 -15.89
CA SER A 153 4.02 7.56 -16.27
C SER A 153 4.44 6.81 -17.54
N PRO A 154 5.28 7.42 -18.39
CA PRO A 154 5.95 6.69 -19.46
C PRO A 154 6.94 5.68 -18.84
N PHE A 155 7.08 4.49 -19.43
CA PHE A 155 8.05 3.47 -19.01
C PHE A 155 8.81 2.90 -20.21
N ASP A 156 10.08 2.53 -20.01
CA ASP A 156 10.90 1.84 -21.01
C ASP A 156 10.91 0.32 -20.77
N SER A 157 10.71 -0.45 -21.84
CA SER A 157 10.72 -1.92 -21.79
C SER A 157 12.05 -2.53 -21.37
N VAL A 158 13.18 -1.87 -21.64
CA VAL A 158 14.53 -2.33 -21.29
C VAL A 158 14.76 -2.20 -19.78
N GLU A 159 14.30 -1.11 -19.16
CA GLU A 159 14.39 -0.91 -17.72
C GLU A 159 13.60 -1.97 -16.94
N ILE A 160 12.41 -2.32 -17.45
CA ILE A 160 11.55 -3.37 -16.87
C ILE A 160 12.24 -4.73 -16.84
N LYS A 161 13.00 -5.08 -17.90
CA LYS A 161 13.71 -6.38 -17.97
C LYS A 161 14.82 -6.51 -16.94
N ASN A 162 15.46 -5.41 -16.59
CA ASN A 162 16.63 -5.40 -15.72
C ASN A 162 16.27 -5.27 -14.24
N SER A 163 15.02 -4.92 -13.93
CA SER A 163 14.56 -4.70 -12.56
C SER A 163 14.06 -6.00 -11.92
N LYS A 164 14.44 -6.26 -10.66
CA LYS A 164 14.01 -7.44 -9.89
C LYS A 164 12.54 -7.32 -9.47
N ILE A 165 12.13 -6.11 -9.07
CA ILE A 165 10.75 -5.78 -8.70
C ILE A 165 10.31 -4.56 -9.51
N VAL A 166 9.11 -4.60 -10.06
CA VAL A 166 8.43 -3.45 -10.66
C VAL A 166 7.20 -3.14 -9.82
N ALA A 167 7.15 -1.96 -9.22
CA ALA A 167 6.03 -1.53 -8.37
C ALA A 167 5.28 -0.36 -9.00
N THR A 168 3.95 -0.45 -9.08
CA THR A 168 3.13 0.52 -9.81
C THR A 168 1.69 0.61 -9.29
N HIS A 169 0.94 1.61 -9.74
CA HIS A 169 -0.52 1.76 -9.51
C HIS A 169 -1.28 1.85 -10.84
N GLU A 170 -0.76 1.22 -11.88
CA GLU A 170 -1.19 1.44 -13.26
C GLU A 170 -2.50 0.75 -13.67
N ARG A 171 -3.07 1.22 -14.77
CA ARG A 171 -4.26 0.60 -15.38
C ARG A 171 -3.95 -0.79 -15.93
N LYS A 172 -4.97 -1.64 -15.99
CA LYS A 172 -4.89 -3.03 -16.51
C LYS A 172 -4.10 -3.17 -17.83
N PHE A 173 -4.33 -2.30 -18.81
CA PHE A 173 -3.66 -2.40 -20.12
C PHE A 173 -2.16 -2.03 -20.06
N ILE A 174 -1.78 -1.09 -19.20
CA ILE A 174 -0.37 -0.76 -18.94
C ILE A 174 0.29 -1.90 -18.19
N LEU A 175 -0.38 -2.43 -17.17
CA LEU A 175 0.08 -3.58 -16.41
C LEU A 175 0.34 -4.79 -17.32
N GLN A 176 -0.53 -5.06 -18.29
CA GLN A 176 -0.31 -6.10 -19.31
C GLN A 176 0.93 -5.84 -20.17
N LYS A 177 1.22 -4.59 -20.53
CA LYS A 177 2.45 -4.24 -21.25
C LYS A 177 3.69 -4.46 -20.38
N ILE A 178 3.65 -4.06 -19.11
CA ILE A 178 4.72 -4.32 -18.14
C ILE A 178 4.94 -5.82 -18.03
N ILE A 179 3.86 -6.58 -17.80
CA ILE A 179 3.85 -8.05 -17.74
C ILE A 179 4.52 -8.66 -18.97
N ARG A 180 4.17 -8.25 -20.19
CA ARG A 180 4.80 -8.78 -21.41
C ARG A 180 6.30 -8.54 -21.47
N ASN A 181 6.77 -7.41 -20.93
CA ASN A 181 8.16 -6.98 -21.06
C ASN A 181 9.07 -7.39 -19.89
N LEU A 182 8.57 -7.93 -18.77
CA LEU A 182 9.45 -8.36 -17.67
C LEU A 182 10.47 -9.42 -18.07
N GLY A 183 11.62 -9.37 -17.42
CA GLY A 183 12.57 -10.47 -17.37
C GLY A 183 11.96 -11.70 -16.69
N LYS A 184 12.59 -12.86 -16.89
CA LYS A 184 12.13 -14.14 -16.31
C LYS A 184 12.14 -14.13 -14.78
N CYS A 185 13.08 -13.42 -14.18
CA CYS A 185 13.27 -13.35 -12.72
C CYS A 185 12.77 -12.03 -12.13
N SER A 186 11.79 -11.38 -12.77
CA SER A 186 11.25 -10.11 -12.31
C SER A 186 9.81 -10.27 -11.83
N VAL A 187 9.42 -9.53 -10.80
CA VAL A 187 8.07 -9.53 -10.23
C VAL A 187 7.40 -8.19 -10.44
N VAL A 188 6.08 -8.19 -10.72
CA VAL A 188 5.27 -6.97 -10.66
C VAL A 188 4.41 -6.96 -9.40
N ILE A 189 4.42 -5.85 -8.69
CA ILE A 189 3.48 -5.56 -7.61
C ILE A 189 2.65 -4.34 -7.98
N SER A 190 1.33 -4.46 -7.85
CA SER A 190 0.40 -3.43 -8.29
C SER A 190 -0.74 -3.22 -7.29
N GLY A 191 -1.16 -1.97 -7.19
CA GLY A 191 -2.36 -1.52 -6.50
C GLY A 191 -3.64 -1.61 -7.31
N HIS A 192 -4.09 -0.44 -7.76
CA HIS A 192 -5.31 -0.09 -8.52
C HIS A 192 -6.04 -1.26 -9.18
N TYR A 193 -5.34 -1.88 -10.14
CA TYR A 193 -5.75 -3.11 -10.76
C TYR A 193 -4.67 -4.15 -10.50
N GLY A 194 -5.09 -5.24 -9.89
CA GLY A 194 -4.51 -6.53 -10.18
C GLY A 194 -5.51 -7.38 -10.92
N ILE A 195 -5.06 -8.01 -11.99
CA ILE A 195 -5.77 -9.15 -12.55
C ILE A 195 -5.68 -10.24 -11.48
N ASN A 196 -6.74 -11.02 -11.27
CA ASN A 196 -6.60 -12.31 -10.58
C ASN A 196 -5.62 -13.14 -11.39
N VAL A 197 -4.33 -13.11 -11.03
CA VAL A 197 -3.32 -13.98 -11.62
C VAL A 197 -3.26 -15.21 -10.75
N GLU A 198 -4.16 -16.05 -11.12
CA GLU A 198 -4.06 -17.45 -10.96
C GLU A 198 -2.65 -18.00 -11.48
N LEU A 199 -2.01 -18.99 -10.81
CA LEU A 199 -0.61 -19.51 -11.04
C LEU A 199 -0.53 -21.05 -11.25
N TYR A 200 0.58 -21.79 -11.39
CA TYR A 200 0.53 -23.29 -11.30
C TYR A 200 1.78 -23.83 -10.62
N SER A 201 1.68 -24.95 -9.90
CA SER A 201 2.80 -25.70 -9.31
C SER A 201 2.56 -27.21 -9.51
N GLU A 202 3.57 -27.91 -10.00
CA GLU A 202 3.67 -29.39 -9.99
C GLU A 202 2.41 -30.15 -10.47
N LYS A 203 1.82 -29.68 -11.58
CA LYS A 203 0.68 -30.27 -12.32
C LYS A 203 -0.73 -29.93 -11.83
N GLU A 204 -0.93 -29.04 -10.85
CA GLU A 204 -2.27 -28.54 -10.50
C GLU A 204 -2.50 -27.05 -10.79
N LYS A 205 -3.76 -26.76 -11.18
CA LYS A 205 -4.30 -25.45 -11.53
C LYS A 205 -4.41 -24.52 -10.34
N VAL A 206 -3.33 -23.80 -10.09
CA VAL A 206 -3.30 -22.62 -9.22
C VAL A 206 -3.86 -21.37 -10.01
N ALA A 207 -4.06 -21.57 -11.33
CA ALA A 207 -4.73 -20.95 -12.48
C ALA A 207 -4.00 -19.91 -13.46
N SER A 208 -4.72 -19.19 -14.33
CA SER A 208 -4.32 -18.51 -15.60
C SER A 208 -3.84 -17.03 -15.62
N SER A 209 -2.64 -16.84 -16.21
CA SER A 209 -2.24 -15.67 -17.01
C SER A 209 -1.51 -16.21 -18.25
N TYR A 210 -1.73 -15.62 -19.43
CA TYR A 210 -1.08 -16.05 -20.69
C TYR A 210 0.47 -15.92 -20.68
N TYR A 211 1.09 -15.37 -19.62
CA TYR A 211 2.47 -14.87 -19.66
C TYR A 211 3.45 -15.47 -18.63
N GLU A 212 3.11 -16.51 -17.86
CA GLU A 212 4.03 -17.16 -16.88
C GLU A 212 4.73 -16.19 -15.89
N LYS A 213 4.09 -15.07 -15.55
CA LYS A 213 4.71 -13.99 -14.74
C LYS A 213 3.89 -13.66 -13.51
N LEU A 214 4.59 -13.40 -12.40
CA LEU A 214 3.97 -13.10 -11.13
C LEU A 214 3.47 -11.64 -11.07
N LEU A 215 2.17 -11.49 -10.83
CA LEU A 215 1.55 -10.24 -10.42
C LEU A 215 1.03 -10.38 -8.99
N ILE A 216 1.47 -9.49 -8.10
CA ILE A 216 0.91 -9.38 -6.75
C ILE A 216 -0.06 -8.22 -6.75
N LYS A 217 -1.34 -8.53 -6.53
CA LYS A 217 -2.39 -7.55 -6.27
C LYS A 217 -2.52 -7.34 -4.78
N ILE A 218 -2.38 -6.09 -4.35
CA ILE A 218 -2.85 -5.68 -3.03
C ILE A 218 -4.32 -5.28 -3.20
N ASP A 219 -5.22 -6.10 -2.64
CA ASP A 219 -6.67 -5.93 -2.85
C ASP A 219 -7.25 -4.76 -2.03
N ASN A 220 -8.45 -4.32 -2.43
CA ASN A 220 -9.27 -3.31 -1.75
C ASN A 220 -9.90 -3.83 -0.44
N PHE A 221 -9.15 -4.58 0.35
CA PHE A 221 -9.55 -4.97 1.70
C PHE A 221 -9.05 -3.91 2.68
N PRO A 222 -9.79 -3.61 3.77
CA PRO A 222 -9.48 -2.52 4.70
C PRO A 222 -8.01 -2.49 5.15
N PHE A 223 -7.38 -3.67 5.29
CA PHE A 223 -5.93 -3.79 5.38
C PHE A 223 -5.43 -4.96 4.54
N SER A 224 -4.81 -4.64 3.40
CA SER A 224 -4.03 -5.58 2.58
C SER A 224 -2.64 -5.01 2.31
N PHE A 225 -1.61 -5.86 2.39
CA PHE A 225 -0.24 -5.47 2.09
C PHE A 225 0.60 -6.69 1.71
N ALA A 226 1.70 -6.46 1.01
CA ALA A 226 2.67 -7.49 0.69
C ALA A 226 3.99 -7.23 1.42
N VAL A 227 4.62 -8.28 1.92
CA VAL A 227 5.97 -8.23 2.49
C VAL A 227 6.89 -9.08 1.62
N TYR A 228 8.03 -8.51 1.23
CA TYR A 228 9.12 -9.21 0.55
C TYR A 228 10.28 -9.43 1.51
N GLU A 229 10.66 -10.69 1.71
CA GLU A 229 11.79 -11.08 2.56
C GLU A 229 12.36 -12.41 2.07
N ASN A 230 13.69 -12.57 2.07
CA ASN A 230 14.37 -13.80 1.65
C ASN A 230 13.90 -14.31 0.28
N GLU A 231 13.79 -13.39 -0.69
CA GLU A 231 13.31 -13.65 -2.06
C GLU A 231 11.87 -14.15 -2.18
N ARG A 232 11.06 -14.00 -1.12
CA ARG A 232 9.68 -14.46 -1.09
C ARG A 232 8.75 -13.31 -0.80
N PHE A 233 7.61 -13.31 -1.49
CA PHE A 233 6.50 -12.45 -1.15
C PHE A 233 5.49 -13.21 -0.28
N SER A 234 5.04 -12.55 0.77
CA SER A 234 3.92 -12.95 1.61
C SER A 234 2.84 -11.87 1.48
N LEU A 235 1.64 -12.27 1.06
CA LEU A 235 0.49 -11.37 1.01
C LEU A 235 -0.33 -11.53 2.30
N TYR A 236 -0.59 -10.42 2.98
CA TYR A 236 -1.35 -10.36 4.21
C TYR A 236 -2.67 -9.64 3.97
N ARG A 237 -3.75 -10.22 4.49
CA ARG A 237 -5.10 -9.63 4.47
C ARG A 237 -5.76 -9.87 5.81
N SER A 238 -6.41 -8.85 6.36
CA SER A 238 -7.20 -9.04 7.57
C SER A 238 -8.68 -8.71 7.35
N ASN A 239 -9.54 -9.56 7.89
CA ASN A 239 -10.98 -9.30 7.96
C ASN A 239 -11.21 -8.48 9.23
N LEU A 240 -11.87 -7.33 9.11
CA LEU A 240 -11.99 -6.26 10.11
C LEU A 240 -12.56 -6.65 11.50
N VAL A 241 -12.90 -7.91 11.74
CA VAL A 241 -13.83 -8.32 12.80
C VAL A 241 -13.19 -8.48 14.20
N ASN A 242 -11.86 -8.56 14.33
CA ASN A 242 -11.21 -8.69 15.66
C ASN A 242 -10.32 -7.50 16.09
N PHE A 243 -10.47 -6.32 15.48
CA PHE A 243 -9.54 -5.17 15.63
C PHE A 243 -9.74 -4.29 16.88
N LEU A 244 -10.21 -4.85 17.99
CA LEU A 244 -10.40 -4.05 19.22
C LEU A 244 -9.15 -3.92 20.11
N THR A 245 -7.95 -4.29 19.65
CA THR A 245 -6.74 -4.11 20.47
C THR A 245 -5.51 -3.69 19.64
N ASP A 246 -4.66 -2.86 20.23
CA ASP A 246 -3.32 -2.47 19.74
C ASP A 246 -2.32 -3.65 19.64
N LYS A 247 -2.80 -4.89 19.67
CA LYS A 247 -2.00 -6.12 19.77
C LYS A 247 -2.22 -7.00 18.56
N LEU A 248 -1.97 -6.46 17.37
CA LEU A 248 -1.95 -7.26 16.16
C LEU A 248 -0.82 -8.29 16.23
N LYS A 249 -1.15 -9.52 15.87
CA LYS A 249 -0.24 -10.63 15.70
C LYS A 249 -0.31 -11.13 14.27
N ILE A 250 0.71 -11.86 13.86
CA ILE A 250 0.78 -12.45 12.52
C ILE A 250 -0.39 -13.43 12.26
N GLU A 251 -0.90 -14.10 13.30
CA GLU A 251 -2.05 -15.03 13.21
C GLU A 251 -3.38 -14.34 12.86
N ASP A 252 -3.48 -13.02 13.01
CA ASP A 252 -4.67 -12.23 12.68
C ASP A 252 -4.81 -11.96 11.17
N PHE A 253 -3.87 -12.48 10.37
CA PHE A 253 -3.81 -12.27 8.92
C PHE A 253 -3.89 -13.59 8.16
N ASN A 254 -4.63 -13.57 7.06
CA ASN A 254 -4.53 -14.61 6.05
C ASN A 254 -3.24 -14.40 5.26
N ILE A 255 -2.31 -15.36 5.39
CA ILE A 255 -0.98 -15.30 4.76
C ILE A 255 -0.95 -16.20 3.53
N THR A 256 -0.68 -15.60 2.37
CA THR A 256 -0.36 -16.36 1.16
C THR A 256 1.15 -16.49 1.02
N ASN A 257 1.70 -17.65 1.39
CA ASN A 257 3.11 -17.96 1.18
C ASN A 257 3.24 -18.87 -0.06
N ARG A 258 3.72 -18.32 -1.18
CA ARG A 258 4.07 -19.13 -2.35
C ARG A 258 5.45 -18.76 -2.87
N LYS A 259 6.22 -19.78 -3.26
CA LYS A 259 7.52 -19.64 -3.92
C LYS A 259 7.25 -19.52 -5.42
N LEU A 260 7.42 -18.32 -5.96
CA LEU A 260 6.86 -17.93 -7.26
C LEU A 260 7.92 -17.79 -8.35
N CYS A 261 9.13 -17.43 -7.94
CA CYS A 261 10.37 -17.51 -8.70
C CYS A 261 11.52 -17.57 -7.68
N VAL A 262 12.56 -18.36 -7.93
CA VAL A 262 13.80 -18.24 -7.13
C VAL A 262 14.56 -17.08 -7.74
N LEU A 263 14.70 -15.99 -7.00
CA LEU A 263 15.38 -14.78 -7.46
C LEU A 263 16.90 -14.93 -7.21
N GLY A 264 17.44 -16.09 -7.57
CA GLY A 264 18.85 -16.43 -7.40
C GLY A 264 19.66 -15.99 -8.61
N SER A 265 20.88 -15.51 -8.32
CA SER A 265 21.97 -15.24 -9.27
C SER A 265 22.41 -16.47 -10.05
#